data_AF-A0A2A4VGG6-F1
#
_entry.id   AF-A0A2A4VGG6-F1
#
_cell.length_a   1.000
_cell.length_b   1.000
_cell.length_c   1.000
_cell.angle_alpha   90.00
_cell.angle_beta   90.00
_cell.angle_gamma   90.00
#
_symmetry.space_group_name_H-M   'P 1'
#
loop_
_entity.id
_entity.type
_entity.pdbx_description
1 polymer ?
#
loop_
_entity_poly.entity_id
_entity_poly.type
_entity_poly.pdbx_seq_one_letter_code
_entity_poly.pdbx_strand_id
1 'polypeptide(L)'
;MKKFTRYMVLVIAIGQLTACQTTSSNSVETTKKSGDISERVESALEKVALSNGSKTASLLSLEKKYKRNSTDPMKALAYAKGLRHANYLNRASLILTPFTKSGDAYPGINTEISMIALGLGNYDSAETYAQQAILQNPEDHNAYQNLGIALDAKEMHPEAERAFRKGLEHWKGDPTTIMNNLALNLATQGFIDEAIEVLERAQALSPDRIEIERNLRIIRTLNER
;
A
#
# COMPACT_ATOMS: atom_id res chain seq x y z
N MET A 1 -84.34 -27.53 15.80
CA MET A 1 -84.47 -26.91 14.45
C MET A 1 -83.18 -27.19 13.69
N LYS A 2 -83.13 -28.24 12.84
CA LYS A 2 -83.21 -28.18 11.35
C LYS A 2 -82.02 -27.38 10.76
N LYS A 3 -81.10 -27.89 9.91
CA LYS A 3 -81.14 -29.01 8.95
C LYS A 3 -79.72 -29.46 8.51
N PHE A 4 -79.57 -30.76 8.30
CA PHE A 4 -78.63 -31.46 7.41
C PHE A 4 -79.06 -31.29 5.93
N THR A 5 -78.15 -31.47 4.94
CA THR A 5 -78.25 -32.10 3.58
C THR A 5 -77.20 -31.42 2.63
N ARG A 6 -76.08 -32.02 2.19
CA ARG A 6 -75.77 -33.09 1.19
C ARG A 6 -75.68 -32.63 -0.28
N TYR A 7 -74.52 -32.97 -0.91
CA TYR A 7 -74.17 -33.14 -2.34
C TYR A 7 -74.23 -31.95 -3.31
N MET A 8 -73.16 -31.68 -4.08
CA MET A 8 -72.91 -32.32 -5.39
C MET A 8 -71.62 -31.76 -6.04
N VAL A 9 -70.82 -32.69 -6.57
CA VAL A 9 -69.63 -32.48 -7.41
C VAL A 9 -70.05 -31.83 -8.74
N LEU A 10 -69.34 -30.79 -9.17
CA LEU A 10 -69.36 -30.35 -10.58
C LEU A 10 -67.93 -30.37 -11.13
N VAL A 11 -67.68 -31.39 -11.94
CA VAL A 11 -66.54 -31.50 -12.85
C VAL A 11 -66.78 -30.56 -14.01
N ILE A 12 -65.90 -29.59 -14.24
CA ILE A 12 -65.74 -28.96 -15.54
C ILE A 12 -64.27 -29.09 -15.92
N ALA A 13 -63.99 -30.11 -16.73
CA ALA A 13 -62.80 -30.17 -17.55
C ALA A 13 -63.08 -29.37 -18.84
N ILE A 14 -62.30 -28.32 -19.08
CA ILE A 14 -62.09 -27.78 -20.42
C ILE A 14 -60.58 -27.72 -20.61
N GLY A 15 -60.12 -28.48 -21.60
CA GLY A 15 -58.72 -28.66 -21.90
C GLY A 15 -58.13 -27.57 -22.78
N GLN A 16 -56.80 -27.67 -22.86
CA GLN A 16 -55.89 -27.16 -23.88
C GLN A 16 -55.62 -25.65 -23.83
N LEU A 17 -54.44 -25.27 -23.32
CA LEU A 17 -53.33 -24.90 -24.21
C LEU A 17 -52.02 -24.83 -23.42
N THR A 18 -51.02 -25.48 -24.01
CA THR A 18 -49.61 -25.53 -23.65
C THR A 18 -48.99 -24.15 -23.47
N ALA A 19 -48.32 -23.92 -22.35
CA ALA A 19 -47.22 -22.97 -22.25
C ALA A 19 -46.16 -23.53 -21.30
N CYS A 20 -44.94 -23.63 -21.84
CA CYS A 20 -43.73 -24.22 -21.29
C CYS A 20 -43.51 -24.06 -19.78
N GLN A 21 -43.23 -25.17 -19.11
CA GLN A 21 -42.27 -25.17 -18.01
C GLN A 21 -40.87 -25.01 -18.61
N THR A 22 -40.23 -23.87 -18.39
CA THR A 22 -38.78 -23.72 -18.54
C THR A 22 -38.17 -23.33 -17.21
N THR A 23 -37.61 -24.35 -16.56
CA THR A 23 -36.30 -24.38 -15.91
C THR A 23 -35.98 -23.31 -14.86
N SER A 24 -35.97 -23.75 -13.59
CA SER A 24 -35.00 -23.30 -12.61
C SER A 24 -33.57 -23.54 -13.13
N SER A 25 -32.78 -22.50 -13.34
CA SER A 25 -31.33 -22.51 -13.07
C SER A 25 -30.72 -21.11 -13.24
N ASN A 26 -29.76 -20.79 -12.36
CA ASN A 26 -28.64 -19.88 -12.60
C ASN A 26 -28.87 -18.36 -12.58
N SER A 27 -29.34 -17.80 -11.45
CA SER A 27 -29.17 -16.35 -11.17
C SER A 27 -28.30 -16.01 -9.96
N VAL A 28 -27.73 -17.00 -9.26
CA VAL A 28 -26.96 -16.74 -8.02
C VAL A 28 -25.43 -16.90 -8.18
N GLU A 29 -24.94 -17.56 -9.25
CA GLU A 29 -23.50 -17.80 -9.44
C GLU A 29 -22.77 -16.80 -10.37
N THR A 30 -23.50 -16.02 -11.16
CA THR A 30 -22.92 -15.11 -12.16
C THR A 30 -22.48 -13.76 -11.59
N THR A 31 -23.13 -13.27 -10.54
CA THR A 31 -22.82 -11.95 -9.93
C THR A 31 -21.50 -11.97 -9.16
N LYS A 32 -21.23 -13.02 -8.38
CA LYS A 32 -20.00 -13.14 -7.57
C LYS A 32 -18.74 -13.34 -8.43
N LYS A 33 -18.85 -14.12 -9.52
CA LYS A 33 -17.77 -14.31 -10.51
C LYS A 33 -17.48 -13.04 -11.31
N SER A 34 -18.51 -12.25 -11.65
CA SER A 34 -18.32 -11.00 -12.40
C SER A 34 -17.59 -9.92 -11.60
N GLY A 35 -17.83 -9.84 -10.27
CA GLY A 35 -17.13 -8.93 -9.36
C GLY A 35 -15.65 -9.29 -9.22
N ASP A 36 -15.33 -10.57 -9.02
CA ASP A 36 -13.94 -11.06 -8.92
C ASP A 36 -13.15 -10.85 -10.21
N ILE A 37 -13.75 -11.12 -11.37
CA ILE A 37 -13.10 -10.90 -12.66
C ILE A 37 -12.91 -9.39 -12.93
N SER A 38 -13.92 -8.56 -12.63
CA SER A 38 -13.81 -7.10 -12.80
C SER A 38 -12.73 -6.50 -11.89
N GLU A 39 -12.66 -6.91 -10.63
CA GLU A 39 -11.63 -6.44 -9.69
C GLU A 39 -10.23 -6.90 -10.10
N ARG A 40 -10.07 -8.13 -10.56
CA ARG A 40 -8.78 -8.66 -11.03
C ARG A 40 -8.32 -7.99 -12.33
N VAL A 41 -9.24 -7.75 -13.26
CA VAL A 41 -8.97 -7.01 -14.50
C VAL A 41 -8.60 -5.56 -14.18
N GLU A 42 -9.31 -4.90 -13.28
CA GLU A 42 -8.96 -3.53 -12.86
C GLU A 42 -7.63 -3.47 -12.10
N SER A 43 -7.32 -4.45 -11.25
CA SER A 43 -6.03 -4.55 -10.57
C SER A 43 -4.88 -4.78 -11.56
N ALA A 44 -5.10 -5.60 -12.59
CA ALA A 44 -4.14 -5.79 -13.66
C ALA A 44 -3.95 -4.51 -14.50
N LEU A 45 -5.05 -3.81 -14.82
CA LEU A 45 -5.01 -2.52 -15.53
C LEU A 45 -4.32 -1.43 -14.70
N GLU A 46 -4.48 -1.44 -13.38
CA GLU A 46 -3.78 -0.52 -12.47
C GLU A 46 -2.27 -0.79 -12.46
N LYS A 47 -1.86 -2.06 -12.36
CA LYS A 47 -0.44 -2.45 -12.50
C LYS A 47 0.15 -2.03 -13.84
N VAL A 48 -0.61 -2.19 -14.92
CA VAL A 48 -0.21 -1.80 -16.27
C VAL A 48 -0.20 -0.27 -16.45
N ALA A 49 -1.12 0.47 -15.82
CA ALA A 49 -1.14 1.93 -15.88
C ALA A 49 0.00 2.55 -15.06
N LEU A 50 0.37 1.92 -13.94
CA LEU A 50 1.55 2.24 -13.16
C LEU A 50 2.85 1.94 -13.94
N SER A 51 2.88 0.88 -14.77
CA SER A 51 4.03 0.56 -15.63
C SER A 51 4.13 1.42 -16.89
N ASN A 52 3.00 1.80 -17.50
CA ASN A 52 2.96 2.44 -18.82
C ASN A 52 2.81 3.97 -18.78
N GLY A 53 2.96 4.60 -17.61
CA GLY A 53 3.05 6.06 -17.51
C GLY A 53 1.74 6.85 -17.62
N SER A 54 0.58 6.21 -17.82
CA SER A 54 -0.73 6.87 -17.72
C SER A 54 -1.16 7.00 -16.25
N LYS A 55 -0.30 7.63 -15.43
CA LYS A 55 -0.48 7.84 -13.98
C LYS A 55 -1.82 8.52 -13.65
N THR A 56 -2.32 9.37 -14.54
CA THR A 56 -3.56 10.15 -14.38
C THR A 56 -4.83 9.32 -14.49
N ALA A 57 -4.93 8.42 -15.49
CA ALA A 57 -6.09 7.53 -15.63
C ALA A 57 -6.20 6.53 -14.47
N SER A 58 -5.06 6.04 -13.98
CA SER A 58 -4.99 5.19 -12.78
C SER A 58 -5.49 5.92 -11.54
N LEU A 59 -5.10 7.19 -11.37
CA LEU A 59 -5.49 8.01 -10.23
C LEU A 59 -6.99 8.33 -10.22
N LEU A 60 -7.59 8.64 -11.38
CA LEU A 60 -9.04 8.89 -11.49
C LEU A 60 -9.86 7.64 -11.17
N SER A 61 -9.40 6.46 -11.59
CA SER A 61 -10.03 5.19 -11.25
C SER A 61 -10.01 4.95 -9.73
N LEU A 62 -8.83 5.12 -9.11
CA LEU A 62 -8.67 5.01 -7.66
C LEU A 62 -9.54 6.01 -6.89
N GLU A 63 -9.60 7.25 -7.35
CA GLU A 63 -10.46 8.29 -6.76
C GLU A 63 -11.94 7.88 -6.81
N LYS A 64 -12.41 7.38 -7.96
CA LYS A 64 -13.80 6.92 -8.12
C LYS A 64 -14.12 5.76 -7.19
N LYS A 65 -13.20 4.81 -7.03
CA LYS A 65 -13.36 3.66 -6.11
C LYS A 65 -13.43 4.12 -4.66
N TYR A 66 -12.53 5.01 -4.26
CA TYR A 66 -12.52 5.58 -2.91
C TYR A 66 -13.80 6.38 -2.64
N LYS A 67 -14.23 7.26 -3.54
CA LYS A 67 -15.47 8.07 -3.36
C LYS A 67 -16.74 7.22 -3.23
N ARG A 68 -16.78 6.03 -3.83
CA ARG A 68 -17.91 5.08 -3.67
C ARG A 68 -17.97 4.47 -2.27
N ASN A 69 -16.84 4.36 -1.56
CA ASN A 69 -16.77 3.82 -0.21
C ASN A 69 -15.63 4.49 0.57
N SER A 70 -15.83 5.73 1.01
CA SER A 70 -14.74 6.55 1.58
C SER A 70 -14.34 6.16 3.00
N THR A 71 -15.06 5.22 3.61
CA THR A 71 -14.75 4.65 4.94
C THR A 71 -13.94 3.37 4.85
N ASP A 72 -13.60 2.91 3.64
CA ASP A 72 -12.83 1.69 3.39
C ASP A 72 -11.32 1.99 3.44
N PRO A 73 -10.60 1.49 4.47
CA PRO A 73 -9.19 1.79 4.64
C PRO A 73 -8.32 1.24 3.50
N MET A 74 -8.70 0.12 2.89
CA MET A 74 -7.95 -0.46 1.77
C MET A 74 -8.03 0.44 0.53
N LYS A 75 -9.21 0.99 0.24
CA LYS A 75 -9.40 1.94 -0.88
C LYS A 75 -8.72 3.28 -0.60
N ALA A 76 -8.78 3.75 0.65
CA ALA A 76 -8.05 4.95 1.07
C ALA A 76 -6.54 4.78 0.87
N LEU A 77 -5.98 3.63 1.28
CA LEU A 77 -4.57 3.30 1.11
C LEU A 77 -4.14 3.25 -0.35
N ALA A 78 -4.89 2.54 -1.19
CA ALA A 78 -4.60 2.47 -2.63
C ALA A 78 -4.63 3.86 -3.28
N TYR A 79 -5.63 4.67 -2.95
CA TYR A 79 -5.75 6.02 -3.50
C TYR A 79 -4.64 6.95 -3.00
N ALA A 80 -4.29 6.90 -1.72
CA ALA A 80 -3.21 7.69 -1.14
C ALA A 80 -1.84 7.35 -1.74
N LYS A 81 -1.56 6.06 -2.00
CA LYS A 81 -0.37 5.62 -2.77
C LYS A 81 -0.32 6.25 -4.15
N GLY A 82 -1.43 6.21 -4.87
CA GLY A 82 -1.55 6.86 -6.19
C GLY A 82 -1.29 8.37 -6.12
N LEU A 83 -1.86 9.05 -5.12
CA LEU A 83 -1.64 10.48 -4.87
C LEU A 83 -0.17 10.78 -4.55
N ARG A 84 0.49 9.99 -3.70
CA ARG A 84 1.91 10.14 -3.38
C ARG A 84 2.79 9.97 -4.62
N HIS A 85 2.55 8.94 -5.42
CA HIS A 85 3.29 8.73 -6.68
C HIS A 85 3.07 9.85 -7.72
N ALA A 86 1.95 10.57 -7.61
CA ALA A 86 1.65 11.76 -8.40
C ALA A 86 2.06 13.07 -7.69
N ASN A 87 2.80 12.99 -6.59
CA ASN A 87 3.29 14.12 -5.78
C ASN A 87 2.20 15.02 -5.16
N TYR A 88 0.98 14.51 -4.98
CA TYR A 88 -0.10 15.19 -4.26
C TYR A 88 -0.08 14.87 -2.76
N LEU A 89 1.04 15.14 -2.10
CA LEU A 89 1.32 14.69 -0.73
C LEU A 89 0.32 15.19 0.32
N ASN A 90 -0.07 16.47 0.26
CA ASN A 90 -1.07 17.04 1.16
C ASN A 90 -2.42 16.32 1.04
N ARG A 91 -2.84 16.01 -0.20
CA ARG A 91 -4.08 15.27 -0.45
C ARG A 91 -3.96 13.83 0.05
N ALA A 92 -2.83 13.17 -0.21
CA ALA A 92 -2.58 11.81 0.25
C ALA A 92 -2.65 11.72 1.79
N SER A 93 -2.03 12.67 2.49
CA SER A 93 -2.08 12.78 3.96
C SER A 93 -3.51 12.93 4.45
N LEU A 94 -4.29 13.86 3.86
CA LEU A 94 -5.69 14.07 4.24
C LEU A 94 -6.55 12.81 4.09
N ILE A 95 -6.32 12.01 3.04
CA ILE A 95 -7.05 10.76 2.82
C ILE A 95 -6.73 9.72 3.91
N LEU A 96 -5.49 9.65 4.40
CA LEU A 96 -5.08 8.64 5.38
C LEU A 96 -5.29 9.03 6.84
N THR A 97 -5.26 10.32 7.18
CA THR A 97 -5.38 10.81 8.56
C THR A 97 -6.56 10.22 9.36
N PRO A 98 -7.77 10.04 8.81
CA PRO A 98 -8.87 9.42 9.56
C PRO A 98 -8.62 7.96 9.95
N PHE A 99 -7.69 7.28 9.29
CA PHE A 99 -7.42 5.85 9.46
C PHE A 99 -6.18 5.54 10.31
N THR A 100 -5.50 6.55 10.87
CA THR A 100 -4.29 6.37 11.69
C THR A 100 -4.56 6.23 13.19
N LYS A 101 -5.79 6.54 13.63
CA LYS A 101 -6.11 6.70 15.07
C LYS A 101 -6.63 5.44 15.77
N SER A 102 -6.83 4.33 15.08
CA SER A 102 -7.33 3.08 15.68
C SER A 102 -6.16 2.19 16.09
N GLY A 103 -6.25 1.53 17.25
CA GLY A 103 -5.29 0.50 17.69
C GLY A 103 -5.06 -0.60 16.65
N ASP A 104 -6.06 -0.84 15.80
CA ASP A 104 -6.01 -1.72 14.63
C ASP A 104 -6.05 -0.92 13.31
N ALA A 105 -5.26 0.17 13.18
CA ALA A 105 -5.12 0.84 11.88
C ALA A 105 -4.75 -0.19 10.81
N TYR A 106 -5.47 -0.18 9.69
CA TYR A 106 -5.34 -1.18 8.64
C TYR A 106 -3.86 -1.32 8.21
N PRO A 107 -3.32 -2.56 8.07
CA PRO A 107 -1.92 -2.79 7.80
C PRO A 107 -1.38 -1.94 6.64
N GLY A 108 -0.24 -1.30 6.87
CA GLY A 108 0.43 -0.45 5.88
C GLY A 108 -0.07 1.00 5.80
N ILE A 109 -1.14 1.40 6.50
CA ILE A 109 -1.55 2.82 6.54
C ILE A 109 -0.49 3.67 7.24
N ASN A 110 -0.01 3.24 8.41
CA ASN A 110 1.02 3.97 9.16
C ASN A 110 2.36 4.00 8.42
N THR A 111 2.71 2.93 7.69
CA THR A 111 3.87 2.88 6.79
C THR A 111 3.72 3.87 5.63
N GLU A 112 2.54 3.98 5.03
CA GLU A 112 2.31 4.90 3.91
C GLU A 112 2.26 6.36 4.39
N ILE A 113 1.57 6.65 5.50
CA ILE A 113 1.47 8.03 6.00
C ILE A 113 2.79 8.53 6.60
N SER A 114 3.64 7.65 7.16
CA SER A 114 5.02 8.04 7.53
C SER A 114 5.82 8.45 6.29
N MET A 115 5.73 7.70 5.19
CA MET A 115 6.40 8.05 3.94
C MET A 115 5.87 9.37 3.35
N ILE A 116 4.57 9.62 3.43
CA ILE A 116 3.97 10.91 3.01
C ILE A 116 4.47 12.05 3.91
N ALA A 117 4.55 11.84 5.23
CA ALA A 117 5.05 12.83 6.17
C ALA A 117 6.52 13.17 5.93
N LEU A 118 7.37 12.18 5.60
CA LEU A 118 8.74 12.41 5.14
C LEU A 118 8.78 13.32 3.91
N GLY A 119 7.97 13.03 2.90
CA GLY A 119 7.90 13.86 1.69
C GLY A 119 7.41 15.29 1.94
N LEU A 120 6.68 15.51 3.04
CA LEU A 120 6.23 16.83 3.49
C LEU A 120 7.26 17.53 4.39
N GLY A 121 8.34 16.87 4.79
CA GLY A 121 9.31 17.37 5.76
C GLY A 121 8.82 17.35 7.22
N ASN A 122 7.71 16.68 7.50
CA ASN A 122 7.12 16.59 8.84
C ASN A 122 7.73 15.42 9.63
N TYR A 123 9.01 15.54 10.00
CA TYR A 123 9.79 14.42 10.56
C TYR A 123 9.24 13.87 11.89
N ASP A 124 8.67 14.71 12.76
CA ASP A 124 8.05 14.22 14.01
C ASP A 124 6.81 13.34 13.76
N SER A 125 6.00 13.72 12.76
CA SER A 125 4.86 12.88 12.35
C SER A 125 5.34 11.60 11.68
N ALA A 126 6.38 11.68 10.84
CA ALA A 126 6.95 10.52 10.18
C ALA A 126 7.48 9.49 11.19
N GLU A 127 8.22 9.95 12.21
CA GLU A 127 8.70 9.11 13.31
C GLU A 127 7.53 8.43 14.04
N THR A 128 6.52 9.22 14.45
CA THR A 128 5.35 8.70 15.19
C THR A 128 4.63 7.60 14.39
N TYR A 129 4.35 7.85 13.11
CA TYR A 129 3.67 6.87 12.26
C TYR A 129 4.55 5.65 11.96
N ALA A 130 5.86 5.83 11.77
CA ALA A 130 6.76 4.71 11.57
C ALA A 130 6.85 3.80 12.81
N GLN A 131 6.91 4.39 14.01
CA GLN A 131 6.85 3.64 15.28
C GLN A 131 5.52 2.88 15.42
N GLN A 132 4.40 3.50 15.08
CA GLN A 132 3.10 2.80 15.07
C GLN A 132 3.06 1.65 14.07
N ALA A 133 3.63 1.81 12.88
CA ALA A 133 3.72 0.74 11.89
C ALA A 133 4.59 -0.43 12.40
N ILE A 134 5.71 -0.15 13.05
CA ILE A 134 6.59 -1.17 13.66
C ILE A 134 5.88 -1.91 14.81
N LEU A 135 5.09 -1.20 15.63
CA LEU A 135 4.29 -1.83 16.69
C LEU A 135 3.24 -2.80 16.11
N GLN A 136 2.66 -2.47 14.96
CA GLN A 136 1.69 -3.32 14.26
C GLN A 136 2.36 -4.50 13.54
N ASN A 137 3.52 -4.28 12.95
CA ASN A 137 4.30 -5.29 12.24
C ASN A 137 5.80 -5.07 12.49
N PRO A 138 6.41 -5.82 13.43
CA PRO A 138 7.83 -5.72 13.74
C PRO A 138 8.77 -6.14 12.59
N GLU A 139 8.27 -6.70 11.49
CA GLU A 139 9.06 -7.06 10.31
C GLU A 139 8.87 -6.06 9.14
N ASP A 140 8.18 -4.94 9.35
CA ASP A 140 7.99 -3.92 8.29
C ASP A 140 9.28 -3.13 8.04
N HIS A 141 10.10 -3.64 7.13
CA HIS A 141 11.34 -3.00 6.72
C HIS A 141 11.16 -1.58 6.15
N ASN A 142 10.01 -1.27 5.54
CA ASN A 142 9.73 0.09 5.04
C ASN A 142 9.46 1.05 6.21
N ALA A 143 8.79 0.59 7.26
CA ALA A 143 8.58 1.39 8.47
C ALA A 143 9.90 1.71 9.17
N TYR A 144 10.81 0.73 9.29
CA TYR A 144 12.17 0.98 9.79
C TYR A 144 12.96 1.95 8.92
N GLN A 145 12.87 1.83 7.57
CA GLN A 145 13.49 2.78 6.68
C GLN A 145 12.95 4.20 6.91
N ASN A 146 11.62 4.36 7.01
CA ASN A 146 11.00 5.66 7.23
C ASN A 146 11.40 6.25 8.60
N LEU A 147 11.48 5.41 9.63
CA LEU A 147 11.96 5.80 10.96
C LEU A 147 13.41 6.30 10.89
N GLY A 148 14.29 5.57 10.20
CA GLY A 148 15.68 5.96 10.03
C GLY A 148 15.83 7.31 9.32
N ILE A 149 15.08 7.54 8.23
CA ILE A 149 15.10 8.83 7.52
C ILE A 149 14.61 9.97 8.43
N ALA A 150 13.54 9.75 9.19
CA ALA A 150 12.99 10.76 10.09
C ALA A 150 13.97 11.13 11.20
N LEU A 151 14.64 10.14 11.80
CA LEU A 151 15.63 10.33 12.86
C LEU A 151 16.90 11.01 12.33
N ASP A 152 17.37 10.62 11.14
CA ASP A 152 18.56 11.22 10.53
C ASP A 152 18.34 12.70 10.21
N ALA A 153 17.15 13.05 9.69
CA ALA A 153 16.75 14.44 9.46
C ALA A 153 16.60 15.26 10.75
N LYS A 154 16.46 14.59 11.90
CA LYS A 154 16.44 15.19 13.24
C LYS A 154 17.81 15.19 13.92
N GLU A 155 18.88 14.85 13.18
CA GLU A 155 20.26 14.73 13.69
C GLU A 155 20.46 13.65 14.77
N MET A 156 19.49 12.74 14.90
CA MET A 156 19.55 11.58 15.81
C MET A 156 20.25 10.41 15.09
N HIS A 157 21.48 10.64 14.67
CA HIS A 157 22.20 9.74 13.75
C HIS A 157 22.38 8.31 14.30
N PRO A 158 22.76 8.09 15.58
CA PRO A 158 22.89 6.74 16.12
C PRO A 158 21.55 5.97 16.18
N GLU A 159 20.44 6.67 16.44
CA GLU A 159 19.10 6.08 16.41
C GLU A 159 18.70 5.69 14.99
N ALA A 160 19.00 6.57 14.02
CA ALA A 160 18.73 6.33 12.61
C ALA A 160 19.48 5.09 12.10
N GLU A 161 20.76 4.95 12.46
CA GLU A 161 21.57 3.78 12.13
C GLU A 161 20.91 2.49 12.62
N ARG A 162 20.48 2.46 13.90
CA ARG A 162 19.80 1.30 14.49
C ARG A 162 18.52 0.96 13.72
N ALA A 163 17.75 1.96 13.33
CA ALA A 163 16.54 1.76 12.52
C ALA A 163 16.88 1.20 11.14
N PHE A 164 17.88 1.74 10.44
CA PHE A 164 18.30 1.23 9.13
C PHE A 164 18.81 -0.21 9.19
N ARG A 165 19.64 -0.55 10.18
CA ARG A 165 20.13 -1.93 10.37
C ARG A 165 18.99 -2.89 10.67
N LYS A 166 18.02 -2.49 11.51
CA LYS A 166 16.81 -3.30 11.75
C LYS A 166 15.97 -3.50 10.50
N GLY A 167 15.80 -2.46 9.68
CA GLY A 167 15.12 -2.59 8.39
C GLY A 167 15.80 -3.57 7.45
N LEU A 168 17.15 -3.60 7.44
CA LEU A 168 17.93 -4.54 6.65
C LEU A 168 17.75 -6.01 7.08
N GLU A 169 17.56 -6.30 8.37
CA GLU A 169 17.34 -7.66 8.88
C GLU A 169 16.09 -8.33 8.27
N HIS A 170 15.05 -7.55 7.97
CA HIS A 170 13.75 -8.03 7.46
C HIS A 170 13.49 -7.65 6.00
N TRP A 171 14.51 -7.16 5.29
CA TRP A 171 14.33 -6.59 3.96
C TRP A 171 13.86 -7.63 2.93
N LYS A 172 12.87 -7.24 2.11
CA LYS A 172 12.37 -8.07 1.00
C LYS A 172 12.57 -7.32 -0.32
N GLY A 173 13.36 -7.90 -1.22
CA GLY A 173 13.70 -7.31 -2.53
C GLY A 173 15.07 -6.64 -2.55
N ASP A 174 15.22 -5.59 -3.35
CA ASP A 174 16.47 -4.84 -3.53
C ASP A 174 16.73 -3.90 -2.33
N PRO A 175 17.77 -4.13 -1.50
CA PRO A 175 18.06 -3.34 -0.30
C PRO A 175 18.87 -2.06 -0.57
N THR A 176 19.25 -1.80 -1.82
CA THR A 176 20.21 -0.73 -2.13
C THR A 176 19.76 0.65 -1.68
N THR A 177 18.45 0.93 -1.65
CA THR A 177 17.91 2.20 -1.14
C THR A 177 18.17 2.39 0.36
N ILE A 178 17.94 1.36 1.19
CA ILE A 178 18.21 1.47 2.64
C ILE A 178 19.71 1.42 2.94
N MET A 179 20.50 0.69 2.15
CA MET A 179 21.96 0.66 2.26
C MET A 179 22.56 2.03 1.94
N ASN A 180 22.05 2.72 0.92
CA ASN A 180 22.45 4.09 0.60
C ASN A 180 22.23 5.04 1.79
N ASN A 181 21.04 4.98 2.40
CA ASN A 181 20.71 5.82 3.54
C ASN A 181 21.59 5.50 4.76
N LEU A 182 21.82 4.20 5.03
CA LEU A 182 22.72 3.77 6.09
C LEU A 182 24.14 4.30 5.86
N ALA A 183 24.67 4.21 4.65
CA ALA A 183 26.01 4.70 4.35
C ALA A 183 26.15 6.21 4.48
N LEU A 184 25.17 6.99 4.03
CA LEU A 184 25.16 8.44 4.22
C LEU A 184 25.12 8.81 5.71
N ASN A 185 24.29 8.11 6.49
CA ASN A 185 24.21 8.28 7.94
C ASN A 185 25.55 7.92 8.62
N LEU A 186 26.17 6.78 8.27
CA LEU A 186 27.48 6.38 8.78
C LEU A 186 28.57 7.42 8.46
N ALA A 187 28.57 7.96 7.25
CA ALA A 187 29.51 9.00 6.86
C ALA A 187 29.32 10.29 7.65
N THR A 188 28.08 10.71 7.92
CA THR A 188 27.78 11.86 8.80
C THR A 188 28.30 11.65 10.22
N GLN A 189 28.28 10.41 10.71
CA GLN A 189 28.86 10.04 12.01
C GLN A 189 30.40 9.92 11.98
N GLY A 190 31.04 10.01 10.82
CA GLY A 190 32.49 9.86 10.65
C GLY A 190 32.97 8.42 10.47
N PHE A 191 32.06 7.44 10.38
CA PHE A 191 32.38 6.04 10.08
C PHE A 191 32.58 5.84 8.57
N ILE A 192 33.58 6.53 8.00
CA ILE A 192 33.79 6.64 6.56
C ILE A 192 34.09 5.27 5.91
N ASP A 193 34.96 4.46 6.53
CA ASP A 193 35.32 3.16 5.97
C ASP A 193 34.10 2.21 5.90
N GLU A 194 33.28 2.16 6.95
CA GLU A 194 32.07 1.33 6.95
C GLU A 194 31.04 1.86 5.92
N ALA A 195 30.90 3.17 5.78
CA ALA A 195 30.03 3.77 4.76
C ALA A 195 30.45 3.35 3.34
N ILE A 196 31.76 3.31 3.05
CA ILE A 196 32.30 2.83 1.78
C ILE A 196 31.97 1.35 1.57
N GLU A 197 32.22 0.49 2.56
CA GLU A 197 31.91 -0.94 2.47
C GLU A 197 30.41 -1.18 2.18
N VAL A 198 29.52 -0.44 2.85
CA VAL A 198 28.08 -0.54 2.61
C VAL A 198 27.73 -0.13 1.17
N LEU A 199 28.29 0.96 0.66
CA LEU A 199 28.01 1.40 -0.72
C LEU A 199 28.62 0.50 -1.78
N GLU A 200 29.79 -0.10 -1.54
CA GLU A 200 30.38 -1.08 -2.44
C GLU A 200 29.50 -2.32 -2.56
N ARG A 201 28.97 -2.81 -1.43
CA ARG A 201 27.98 -3.89 -1.42
C ARG A 201 26.70 -3.48 -2.15
N ALA A 202 26.23 -2.25 -1.97
CA ALA A 202 25.05 -1.76 -2.69
C ALA A 202 25.29 -1.66 -4.20
N GLN A 203 26.48 -1.21 -4.62
CA GLN A 203 26.88 -1.14 -6.03
C GLN A 203 26.99 -2.53 -6.65
N ALA A 204 27.52 -3.52 -5.93
CA ALA A 204 27.58 -4.89 -6.40
C ALA A 204 26.18 -5.50 -6.65
N LEU A 205 25.18 -5.13 -5.84
CA LEU A 205 23.80 -5.57 -6.00
C LEU A 205 23.07 -4.87 -7.16
N SER A 206 23.33 -3.57 -7.35
CA SER A 206 22.72 -2.76 -8.41
C SER A 206 23.75 -1.84 -9.08
N PRO A 207 24.56 -2.37 -10.03
CA PRO A 207 25.68 -1.64 -10.63
C PRO A 207 25.26 -0.36 -11.37
N ASP A 208 24.05 -0.34 -11.92
CA ASP A 208 23.55 0.76 -12.75
C ASP A 208 22.90 1.91 -11.95
N ARG A 209 22.89 1.84 -10.62
CA ARG A 209 22.33 2.90 -9.77
C ARG A 209 23.32 4.07 -9.63
N ILE A 210 23.14 5.08 -10.49
CA ILE A 210 23.91 6.33 -10.50
C ILE A 210 24.01 7.00 -9.12
N GLU A 211 22.95 6.94 -8.32
CA GLU A 211 22.95 7.51 -6.96
C GLU A 211 24.00 6.86 -6.05
N ILE A 212 24.12 5.53 -6.09
CA ILE A 212 25.10 4.77 -5.29
C ILE A 212 26.52 5.13 -5.73
N GLU A 213 26.76 5.12 -7.04
CA GLU A 213 28.08 5.46 -7.60
C GLU A 213 28.50 6.89 -7.20
N ARG A 214 27.59 7.85 -7.32
CA ARG A 214 27.83 9.24 -6.93
C ARG A 214 28.18 9.36 -5.45
N ASN A 215 27.39 8.74 -4.57
CA ASN A 215 27.59 8.81 -3.13
C ASN A 215 28.89 8.11 -2.72
N LEU A 216 29.22 6.97 -3.33
CA LEU A 216 30.49 6.27 -3.09
C LEU A 216 31.69 7.14 -3.46
N ARG A 217 31.63 7.84 -4.60
CA ARG A 217 32.66 8.78 -5.03
C ARG A 217 32.84 9.93 -4.03
N ILE A 218 31.74 10.54 -3.59
CA ILE A 218 31.78 11.65 -2.63
C ILE A 218 32.41 11.18 -1.31
N ILE A 219 31.97 10.06 -0.76
CA ILE A 219 32.46 9.56 0.53
C ILE A 219 33.94 9.16 0.43
N ARG A 220 34.39 8.54 -0.66
CA ARG A 220 35.82 8.27 -0.87
C ARG A 220 36.67 9.54 -0.83
N THR A 221 36.21 10.64 -1.45
CA THR A 221 36.95 11.92 -1.37
C THR A 221 36.98 12.54 0.02
N LEU A 222 36.04 12.17 0.92
CA LEU A 222 36.11 12.55 2.33
C LEU A 222 37.17 11.74 3.09
N ASN A 223 37.43 10.49 2.68
CA ASN A 223 38.45 9.62 3.30
C ASN A 223 39.88 10.03 2.96
N GLU A 224 40.07 10.76 1.85
CA GLU A 224 41.39 11.18 1.35
C GLU A 224 41.89 12.51 1.94
N ARG A 225 41.13 13.14 2.84
CA ARG A 225 41.45 14.44 3.47
C ARG A 225 41.91 14.29 4.91
#